data_AF-A0A6V8QYW0-F1
#
_entry.id   AF-A0A6V8QYW0-F1
#
_cell.length_a   1.000
_cell.length_b   1.000
_cell.length_c   1.000
_cell.angle_alpha   90.00
_cell.angle_beta   90.00
_cell.angle_gamma   90.00
#
_symmetry.space_group_name_H-M   'P 1'
#
loop_
_entity.id
_entity.type
_entity.pdbx_description
1 polymer ?
#
loop_
_entity_poly.entity_id
_entity_poly.type
_entity_poly.pdbx_seq_one_letter_code
_entity_poly.pdbx_strand_id
1 'polypeptide(L)'
;MADQYDCPGPVDANMTKVRMGGQVSHNISAAQIRAEADRRREQAGETGETEETAEAGEAEATEENEVAETVEVSVTVEASSSGRGARSRNAAAEKKAKALDKIKASKAFKKRKKGAEDDEYDDEIAQAIFEERSAPLPGQMENCEICGKRFTVTPYSVAGPDGGLLCAPCGREIAKEREGQPKKKARKQTGGVGSRRTIQSRMLDGDVGTKSLATLCVQTLAKNVELAESLGDLPEHLIDKIARIFSKRRLLKPDTLPLFTQPTTEVLHIYDGAKLGHQEFISIFQVASNLKKFKVRCAVQFKDEVMDYLLSRDILLESFYLHGANLLSEDKWHEFLAAKGKSLKELQVYFTDRHFGDETLGLLKEYCPDLTRLKVCHNQKVTDQDSSAEALRTCITQIGKDLRTLSFKIVPDADDSVLEAIHNTCRSLSKLRITESESMTDKGFAKLFTDWENPPLDFLDLQKCRQLDAAHPRENPDGIGLCSEGFKALMNHSGHTLKNLNVHACRHISREAFEEVFDGKKQYPELRKLEISFCEEVTDFILGCIFRACPNIKEVNVFGCMKVKEGMITEGTD
;
A
#
# COMPACT_ATOMS: atom_id res chain seq x y z
N MET A 1 -0.29 -18.00 -29.26
CA MET A 1 -1.37 -17.06 -28.89
C MET A 1 -1.89 -17.51 -27.55
N ALA A 2 -1.31 -16.96 -26.48
CA ALA A 2 -1.61 -17.31 -25.09
C ALA A 2 -1.61 -15.99 -24.34
N ASP A 3 -2.80 -15.50 -23.98
CA ASP A 3 -2.98 -14.26 -23.24
C ASP A 3 -2.98 -14.55 -21.74
N GLN A 4 -2.00 -13.96 -21.05
CA GLN A 4 -1.85 -13.94 -19.61
C GLN A 4 -2.87 -12.96 -19.00
N TYR A 5 -3.85 -13.49 -18.27
CA TYR A 5 -4.72 -12.72 -17.39
C TYR A 5 -4.07 -12.63 -15.99
N ASP A 6 -3.54 -11.45 -15.66
CA ASP A 6 -2.97 -11.13 -14.36
C ASP A 6 -4.08 -10.59 -13.44
N CYS A 7 -4.29 -11.24 -12.29
CA CYS A 7 -5.25 -10.81 -11.27
C CYS A 7 -4.67 -9.61 -10.48
N PRO A 8 -5.40 -8.49 -10.30
CA PRO A 8 -4.87 -7.36 -9.54
C PRO A 8 -4.83 -7.68 -8.04
N GLY A 9 -3.66 -7.48 -7.44
CA GLY A 9 -3.47 -7.39 -5.99
C GLY A 9 -4.09 -6.11 -5.40
N PRO A 10 -3.97 -5.89 -4.08
CA PRO A 10 -4.54 -4.71 -3.44
C PRO A 10 -3.95 -3.44 -4.06
N VAL A 11 -4.85 -2.56 -4.49
CA VAL A 11 -4.60 -1.26 -5.14
C VAL A 11 -3.53 -0.44 -4.44
N ASP A 12 -2.32 -0.45 -5.02
CA ASP A 12 -1.46 0.73 -5.05
C ASP A 12 -2.03 1.67 -6.12
N ALA A 13 -2.37 2.89 -5.71
CA ALA A 13 -2.79 3.93 -6.63
C ALA A 13 -1.63 4.29 -7.56
N ASN A 14 -1.71 3.89 -8.83
CA ASN A 14 -0.99 4.60 -9.89
C ASN A 14 -1.73 4.53 -11.24
N MET A 15 -1.99 5.73 -11.74
CA MET A 15 -2.71 6.15 -12.93
C MET A 15 -2.43 5.35 -14.21
N THR A 16 -3.50 5.00 -14.93
CA THR A 16 -3.47 4.72 -16.37
C THR A 16 -3.61 6.05 -17.13
N LYS A 17 -2.59 6.42 -17.90
CA LYS A 17 -2.63 7.59 -18.80
C LYS A 17 -3.51 7.29 -20.02
N VAL A 18 -4.63 8.00 -20.14
CA VAL A 18 -5.32 8.21 -21.41
C VAL A 18 -4.70 9.44 -22.10
N ARG A 19 -4.34 9.28 -23.38
CA ARG A 19 -3.88 10.35 -24.26
C ARG A 19 -5.03 11.31 -24.57
N MET A 20 -4.84 12.60 -24.31
CA MET A 20 -5.42 13.68 -25.11
C MET A 20 -4.51 14.93 -25.11
N GLY A 21 -4.34 15.49 -26.31
CA GLY A 21 -4.27 16.92 -26.62
C GLY A 21 -3.24 17.78 -25.89
N GLY A 22 -2.21 18.21 -26.60
CA GLY A 22 -1.07 18.96 -26.07
C GLY A 22 -1.40 20.32 -25.44
N GLN A 23 -0.68 20.59 -24.35
CA GLN A 23 -0.11 21.90 -24.06
C GLN A 23 1.35 21.69 -23.62
N VAL A 24 2.21 22.59 -24.09
CA VAL A 24 3.67 22.46 -24.18
C VAL A 24 4.31 22.51 -22.79
N SER A 25 4.78 21.37 -22.28
CA SER A 25 5.73 21.32 -21.17
C SER A 25 7.16 21.47 -21.72
N HIS A 26 7.92 22.44 -21.23
CA HIS A 26 9.35 22.55 -21.52
C HIS A 26 10.07 21.26 -21.11
N ASN A 27 10.46 20.45 -22.10
CA ASN A 27 11.23 19.23 -21.92
C ASN A 27 12.66 19.56 -21.45
N ILE A 28 12.90 19.56 -20.14
CA ILE A 28 14.27 19.51 -19.61
C ILE A 28 14.77 18.07 -19.83
N SER A 29 15.67 17.88 -20.79
CA SER A 29 16.23 16.57 -21.10
C SER A 29 17.18 16.10 -20.00
N ALA A 30 17.07 14.84 -19.57
CA ALA A 30 18.05 14.21 -18.68
C ALA A 30 19.48 14.22 -19.28
N ALA A 31 19.60 14.32 -20.61
CA ALA A 31 20.88 14.53 -21.28
C ALA A 31 21.41 15.97 -21.12
N GLN A 32 20.53 16.98 -21.09
CA GLN A 32 20.92 18.37 -20.80
C GLN A 32 21.36 18.55 -19.35
N ILE A 33 20.69 17.90 -18.39
CA ILE A 33 21.10 17.94 -16.98
C ILE A 33 22.49 17.31 -16.79
N ARG A 34 22.79 16.22 -17.52
CA ARG A 34 24.13 15.59 -17.50
C ARG A 34 25.17 16.46 -18.19
N ALA A 35 24.89 16.97 -19.38
CA ALA A 35 25.81 17.86 -20.10
C ALA A 35 26.11 19.14 -19.29
N GLU A 36 25.12 19.69 -18.58
CA GLU A 36 25.31 20.86 -17.72
C GLU A 36 26.11 20.51 -16.45
N ALA A 37 25.94 19.31 -15.90
CA ALA A 37 26.74 18.83 -14.77
C ALA A 37 28.20 18.54 -15.16
N ASP A 38 28.42 18.02 -16.36
CA ASP A 38 29.75 17.77 -16.92
C ASP A 38 30.45 19.10 -17.26
N ARG A 39 29.73 20.05 -17.86
CA ARG A 39 30.25 21.41 -18.14
C ARG A 39 30.60 22.19 -16.87
N ARG A 40 29.83 22.03 -15.80
CA ARG A 40 30.16 22.60 -14.47
C ARG A 40 31.40 21.96 -13.85
N ARG A 41 31.71 20.70 -14.17
CA ARG A 41 32.93 20.02 -13.70
C ARG A 41 34.16 20.42 -14.52
N GLU A 42 34.00 20.63 -15.82
CA GLU A 42 35.07 21.14 -16.69
C GLU A 42 35.46 22.58 -16.32
N GLN A 43 34.49 23.46 -16.08
CA GLN A 43 34.75 24.84 -15.65
C GLN A 43 35.41 24.93 -14.26
N ALA A 44 35.14 23.99 -13.36
CA ALA A 44 35.82 23.92 -12.06
C ALA A 44 37.27 23.40 -12.17
N GLY A 45 37.65 22.79 -13.30
CA GLY A 45 39.01 22.32 -13.58
C GLY A 45 39.91 23.37 -14.24
N GLU A 46 39.34 24.35 -14.95
CA GLU A 46 40.11 25.39 -15.68
C GLU A 46 40.42 26.65 -14.84
N THR A 47 39.73 26.88 -13.72
CA THR A 47 39.99 28.02 -12.82
C THR A 47 41.20 27.84 -11.88
N GLY A 48 41.98 26.77 -12.05
CA GLY A 48 43.20 26.51 -11.28
C GLY A 48 44.50 27.05 -11.90
N GLU A 49 44.45 27.63 -13.11
CA GLU A 49 45.65 28.03 -13.85
C GLU A 49 45.57 29.45 -14.46
N THR A 50 45.15 30.46 -13.70
CA THR A 50 45.50 31.87 -13.99
C THR A 50 45.20 32.74 -12.78
N GLU A 51 46.24 33.26 -12.11
CA GLU A 51 46.36 34.60 -11.50
C GLU A 51 47.48 34.61 -10.44
N GLU A 52 48.73 34.59 -10.92
CA GLU A 52 49.79 35.35 -10.26
C GLU A 52 49.68 36.80 -10.77
N THR A 53 49.63 37.74 -9.82
CA THR A 53 50.01 39.18 -9.87
C THR A 53 48.90 40.20 -9.53
N ALA A 54 49.32 41.13 -8.65
CA ALA A 54 48.83 42.48 -8.38
C ALA A 54 47.92 42.71 -7.15
N GLU A 55 48.38 43.68 -6.35
CA GLU A 55 47.94 44.11 -5.03
C GLU A 55 46.73 45.08 -5.03
N ALA A 56 46.11 45.15 -3.84
CA ALA A 56 45.55 46.32 -3.15
C ALA A 56 44.29 47.03 -3.69
N GLY A 57 43.26 47.06 -2.83
CA GLY A 57 42.16 48.02 -2.89
C GLY A 57 40.98 47.63 -2.01
N GLU A 58 40.59 48.51 -1.09
CA GLU A 58 39.60 48.31 -0.03
C GLU A 58 38.12 48.33 -0.50
N ALA A 59 37.29 47.75 0.37
CA ALA A 59 35.92 48.15 0.75
C ALA A 59 34.67 47.45 0.13
N GLU A 60 33.96 46.81 1.07
CA GLU A 60 32.50 46.74 1.30
C GLU A 60 31.59 45.71 0.58
N ALA A 61 31.15 44.75 1.41
CA ALA A 61 29.79 44.23 1.61
C ALA A 61 29.04 43.57 0.44
N THR A 62 28.76 42.26 0.57
CA THR A 62 27.42 41.70 0.85
C THR A 62 27.46 40.17 0.98
N GLU A 63 26.47 39.64 1.69
CA GLU A 63 26.25 38.23 2.08
C GLU A 63 26.15 37.25 0.90
N GLU A 64 26.66 36.01 1.05
CA GLU A 64 25.95 34.73 0.75
C GLU A 64 26.88 33.49 0.74
N ASN A 65 26.35 32.38 1.29
CA ASN A 65 26.65 30.96 1.01
C ASN A 65 28.08 30.40 1.11
N GLU A 66 28.38 29.77 2.25
CA GLU A 66 29.48 28.81 2.39
C GLU A 66 29.20 27.51 1.60
N VAL A 67 29.81 27.39 0.42
CA VAL A 67 29.90 26.13 -0.33
C VAL A 67 31.20 25.41 0.06
N ALA A 68 31.08 24.20 0.58
CA ALA A 68 32.20 23.37 0.98
C ALA A 68 33.07 22.96 -0.21
N GLU A 69 34.26 23.54 -0.27
CA GLU A 69 35.35 23.26 -1.20
C GLU A 69 35.91 21.83 -0.99
N THR A 70 35.92 21.00 -2.03
CA THR A 70 36.63 19.71 -2.06
C THR A 70 37.73 19.76 -3.10
N VAL A 71 38.96 19.93 -2.65
CA VAL A 71 40.18 19.90 -3.47
C VAL A 71 40.48 18.46 -3.92
N GLU A 72 40.32 18.17 -5.21
CA GLU A 72 40.85 16.95 -5.84
C GLU A 72 42.30 17.18 -6.29
N VAL A 73 43.20 16.26 -5.93
CA VAL A 73 44.56 16.18 -6.52
C VAL A 73 44.59 14.91 -7.35
N SER A 74 44.58 15.06 -8.67
CA SER A 74 44.84 13.98 -9.62
C SER A 74 46.36 13.73 -9.69
N VAL A 75 46.77 12.47 -9.54
CA VAL A 75 48.15 12.04 -9.84
C VAL A 75 48.05 11.00 -10.95
N THR A 76 48.25 11.44 -12.19
CA THR A 76 48.48 10.55 -13.32
C THR A 76 49.86 9.90 -13.17
N VAL A 77 49.91 8.57 -13.26
CA VAL A 77 51.17 7.82 -13.37
C VAL A 77 51.18 7.22 -14.77
N GLU A 78 51.73 7.95 -15.73
CA GLU A 78 52.00 7.40 -17.06
C GLU A 78 53.19 6.44 -17.00
N ALA A 79 52.98 5.19 -17.37
CA ALA A 79 54.03 4.20 -17.52
C ALA A 79 54.52 4.20 -18.97
N SER A 80 55.55 4.98 -19.27
CA SER A 80 56.32 4.85 -20.51
C SER A 80 57.49 3.88 -20.32
N SER A 81 57.61 2.93 -21.24
CA SER A 81 58.57 1.84 -21.27
C SER A 81 60.04 2.26 -21.39
N SER A 82 60.91 1.38 -20.88
CA SER A 82 62.34 1.20 -21.15
C SER A 82 63.37 1.89 -20.23
N GLY A 83 64.04 1.05 -19.42
CA GLY A 83 65.47 1.15 -19.14
C GLY A 83 65.99 2.27 -18.23
N ARG A 84 65.87 2.12 -16.90
CA ARG A 84 66.96 2.39 -15.92
C ARG A 84 66.49 2.06 -14.49
N GLY A 85 67.22 1.16 -13.84
CA GLY A 85 66.92 0.60 -12.53
C GLY A 85 67.10 1.57 -11.35
N ALA A 86 66.51 1.16 -10.22
CA ALA A 86 66.67 1.66 -8.86
C ALA A 86 66.18 3.08 -8.51
N ARG A 87 66.25 4.10 -9.38
CA ARG A 87 65.82 5.48 -9.01
C ARG A 87 64.30 5.74 -9.10
N SER A 88 63.56 4.99 -9.91
CA SER A 88 62.10 5.19 -10.12
C SER A 88 61.22 4.60 -9.01
N ARG A 89 61.64 3.51 -8.34
CA ARG A 89 60.84 2.86 -7.29
C ARG A 89 60.73 3.68 -6.00
N ASN A 90 61.75 4.46 -5.65
CA ASN A 90 61.72 5.33 -4.47
C ASN A 90 60.72 6.49 -4.63
N ALA A 91 60.58 7.06 -5.83
CA ALA A 91 59.64 8.16 -6.10
C ALA A 91 58.17 7.72 -6.05
N ALA A 92 57.86 6.50 -6.49
CA ALA A 92 56.50 5.94 -6.43
C ALA A 92 56.09 5.58 -4.99
N ALA A 93 57.02 5.03 -4.19
CA ALA A 93 56.78 4.73 -2.78
C ALA A 93 56.55 6.00 -1.95
N GLU A 94 57.32 7.06 -2.21
CA GLU A 94 57.18 8.35 -1.53
C GLU A 94 55.86 9.05 -1.88
N LYS A 95 55.42 8.98 -3.14
CA LYS A 95 54.08 9.47 -3.56
C LYS A 95 52.94 8.70 -2.89
N LYS A 96 53.05 7.37 -2.78
CA LYS A 96 52.03 6.54 -2.11
C LYS A 96 51.94 6.87 -0.61
N ALA A 97 53.08 7.04 0.06
CA ALA A 97 53.11 7.43 1.49
C ALA A 97 52.43 8.80 1.72
N LYS A 98 52.76 9.81 0.90
CA LYS A 98 52.12 11.13 0.96
C LYS A 98 50.60 11.09 0.72
N ALA A 99 50.13 10.22 -0.17
CA ALA A 99 48.70 10.03 -0.43
C ALA A 99 47.97 9.35 0.74
N LEU A 100 48.61 8.37 1.39
CA LEU A 100 48.06 7.69 2.57
C LEU A 100 47.94 8.64 3.77
N ASP A 101 48.94 9.50 4.01
CA ASP A 101 48.88 10.50 5.08
C ASP A 101 47.77 11.54 4.83
N LYS A 102 47.58 11.94 3.57
CA LYS A 102 46.46 12.83 3.18
C LYS A 102 45.10 12.15 3.39
N ILE A 103 45.00 10.83 3.21
CA ILE A 103 43.79 10.06 3.49
C ILE A 103 43.52 9.97 4.99
N LYS A 104 44.55 9.75 5.83
CA LYS A 104 44.42 9.76 7.30
C LYS A 104 43.88 11.09 7.83
N ALA A 105 44.22 12.21 7.18
CA ALA A 105 43.68 13.52 7.52
C ALA A 105 42.22 13.76 7.07
N SER A 106 41.64 12.88 6.23
CA SER A 106 40.33 13.09 5.61
C SER A 106 39.13 12.78 6.53
N LYS A 107 37.99 13.45 6.28
CA LYS A 107 36.72 13.16 6.99
C LYS A 107 36.24 11.70 6.78
N ALA A 108 36.57 11.09 5.64
CA ALA A 108 36.22 9.69 5.34
C ALA A 108 36.97 8.69 6.23
N PHE A 109 38.26 8.94 6.49
CA PHE A 109 39.06 8.17 7.43
C PHE A 109 38.56 8.34 8.87
N LYS A 110 38.36 9.58 9.33
CA LYS A 110 37.83 9.89 10.67
C LYS A 110 36.47 9.22 10.94
N LYS A 111 35.62 9.08 9.92
CA LYS A 111 34.32 8.41 10.04
C LYS A 111 34.45 6.88 10.16
N ARG A 112 35.38 6.25 9.42
CA ARG A 112 35.63 4.79 9.51
C ARG A 112 36.40 4.43 10.79
N LYS A 113 37.31 5.28 11.26
CA LYS A 113 38.04 5.11 12.53
C LYS A 113 37.13 5.15 13.76
N LYS A 114 36.02 5.89 13.72
CA LYS A 114 35.05 5.99 14.85
C LYS A 114 34.44 4.65 15.30
N GLY A 115 34.70 3.54 14.60
CA GLY A 115 34.29 2.19 14.97
C GLY A 115 35.41 1.24 15.44
N ALA A 116 36.67 1.71 15.49
CA ALA A 116 37.83 0.95 15.97
C ALA A 116 38.52 1.75 17.08
N GLU A 117 38.69 1.18 18.28
CA GLU A 117 39.16 1.91 19.47
C GLU A 117 40.69 2.01 19.60
N ASP A 118 41.47 1.40 18.70
CA ASP A 118 42.95 1.41 18.74
C ASP A 118 43.60 1.95 17.45
N ASP A 119 44.73 2.66 17.63
CA ASP A 119 45.51 3.32 16.57
C ASP A 119 46.34 2.34 15.71
N GLU A 120 46.42 1.05 16.09
CA GLU A 120 47.27 0.04 15.44
C GLU A 120 46.80 -0.33 14.01
N TYR A 121 45.55 0.00 13.65
CA TYR A 121 44.94 -0.32 12.34
C TYR A 121 44.83 0.90 11.41
N ASP A 122 45.39 2.05 11.77
CA ASP A 122 45.27 3.29 11.01
C ASP A 122 45.87 3.18 9.60
N ASP A 123 46.98 2.47 9.44
CA ASP A 123 47.62 2.26 8.15
C ASP A 123 46.78 1.38 7.22
N GLU A 124 46.14 0.34 7.76
CA GLU A 124 45.27 -0.56 6.99
C GLU A 124 43.99 0.14 6.52
N ILE A 125 43.38 0.98 7.38
CA ILE A 125 42.18 1.74 7.02
C ILE A 125 42.51 2.79 5.95
N ALA A 126 43.67 3.47 6.07
CA ALA A 126 44.11 4.44 5.08
C ALA A 126 44.40 3.77 3.73
N GLN A 127 45.00 2.58 3.74
CA GLN A 127 45.28 1.82 2.55
C GLN A 127 44.01 1.29 1.86
N ALA A 128 43.02 0.81 2.62
CA ALA A 128 41.74 0.39 2.06
C ALA A 128 40.99 1.55 1.38
N ILE A 129 41.03 2.76 1.94
CA ILE A 129 40.43 3.96 1.33
C ILE A 129 41.22 4.39 0.09
N PHE A 130 42.54 4.27 0.10
CA PHE A 130 43.38 4.55 -1.06
C PHE A 130 43.05 3.61 -2.22
N GLU A 131 42.93 2.31 -1.94
CA GLU A 131 42.57 1.28 -2.92
C GLU A 131 41.16 1.51 -3.50
N GLU A 132 40.17 1.82 -2.65
CA GLU A 132 38.79 2.13 -3.06
C GLU A 132 38.69 3.38 -3.93
N ARG A 133 39.53 4.39 -3.68
CA ARG A 133 39.62 5.61 -4.50
C ARG A 133 40.44 5.44 -5.77
N SER A 134 41.33 4.47 -5.81
CA SER A 134 42.15 4.13 -6.97
C SER A 134 41.47 3.13 -7.93
N ALA A 135 40.33 2.55 -7.53
CA ALA A 135 39.57 1.64 -8.37
C ALA A 135 38.95 2.38 -9.58
N PRO A 136 39.05 1.84 -10.81
CA PRO A 136 38.50 2.48 -12.00
C PRO A 136 36.99 2.67 -11.88
N LEU A 137 36.52 3.92 -12.01
CA LEU A 137 35.11 4.26 -11.86
C LEU A 137 34.28 3.71 -13.04
N PRO A 138 33.07 3.17 -12.81
CA PRO A 138 32.18 2.71 -13.88
C PRO A 138 31.93 3.81 -14.92
N GLY A 139 32.17 3.52 -16.19
CA GLY A 139 32.11 4.47 -17.31
C GLY A 139 33.46 4.74 -18.00
N GLN A 140 34.59 4.39 -17.36
CA GLN A 140 35.91 4.47 -17.99
C GLN A 140 36.12 3.35 -19.01
N MET A 141 36.95 3.58 -20.03
CA MET A 141 37.31 2.56 -21.01
C MET A 141 38.62 1.89 -20.62
N GLU A 142 38.62 0.57 -20.45
CA GLU A 142 39.81 -0.23 -20.17
C GLU A 142 40.01 -1.31 -21.24
N ASN A 143 41.20 -1.89 -21.33
CA ASN A 143 41.47 -2.99 -22.25
C ASN A 143 41.26 -4.32 -21.53
N CYS A 144 40.48 -5.21 -22.15
CA CYS A 144 40.25 -6.56 -21.61
C CYS A 144 41.57 -7.31 -21.46
N GLU A 145 41.84 -7.87 -20.28
CA GLU A 145 43.05 -8.66 -19.99
C GLU A 145 43.26 -9.80 -21.00
N ILE A 146 42.18 -10.46 -21.41
CA ILE A 146 42.26 -11.68 -22.24
C ILE A 146 42.34 -11.36 -23.73
N CYS A 147 41.46 -10.48 -24.24
CA CYS A 147 41.38 -10.22 -25.68
C CYS A 147 41.97 -8.88 -26.10
N GLY A 148 42.50 -8.08 -25.16
CA GLY A 148 43.07 -6.75 -25.40
C GLY A 148 42.08 -5.69 -25.89
N LYS A 149 40.81 -6.05 -26.12
CA LYS A 149 39.81 -5.13 -26.66
C LYS A 149 39.43 -4.08 -25.63
N ARG A 150 39.43 -2.82 -26.07
CA ARG A 150 38.96 -1.69 -25.29
C ARG A 150 37.44 -1.79 -25.08
N PHE A 151 37.00 -1.74 -23.83
CA PHE A 151 35.60 -1.86 -23.45
C PHE A 151 35.28 -0.92 -22.29
N THR A 152 34.01 -0.55 -22.17
CA THR A 152 33.55 0.30 -21.06
C THR A 152 33.41 -0.54 -19.79
N VAL A 153 34.09 -0.12 -18.73
CA VAL A 153 33.98 -0.72 -17.40
C VAL A 153 32.59 -0.42 -16.85
N THR A 154 31.83 -1.46 -16.52
CA THR A 154 30.53 -1.36 -15.89
C THR A 154 30.62 -1.95 -14.48
N PRO A 155 29.62 -1.74 -13.60
CA PRO A 155 29.58 -2.38 -12.29
C PRO A 155 29.56 -3.92 -12.34
N TYR A 156 29.40 -4.50 -13.53
CA TYR A 156 29.36 -5.94 -13.79
C TYR A 156 30.64 -6.46 -14.45
N SER A 157 31.63 -5.61 -14.71
CA SER A 157 32.94 -6.04 -15.21
C SER A 157 33.65 -6.87 -14.14
N VAL A 158 34.15 -8.04 -14.54
CA VAL A 158 34.80 -9.00 -13.63
C VAL A 158 36.31 -8.95 -13.82
N ALA A 159 37.07 -9.21 -12.74
CA ALA A 159 38.52 -9.30 -12.81
C ALA A 159 38.97 -10.66 -13.39
N GLY A 160 40.02 -10.62 -14.20
CA GLY A 160 40.69 -11.77 -14.79
C GLY A 160 41.70 -12.42 -13.84
N PRO A 161 42.36 -13.50 -14.29
CA PRO A 161 43.30 -14.28 -13.48
C PRO A 161 44.47 -13.46 -12.90
N ASP A 162 44.98 -12.47 -13.64
CA ASP A 162 46.13 -11.66 -13.24
C ASP A 162 45.72 -10.28 -12.65
N GLY A 163 44.41 -10.07 -12.45
CA GLY A 163 43.85 -8.91 -11.75
C GLY A 163 43.41 -7.73 -12.65
N GLY A 164 43.48 -7.85 -13.97
CA GLY A 164 42.93 -6.86 -14.91
C GLY A 164 41.42 -7.06 -15.17
N LEU A 165 40.72 -6.08 -15.75
CA LEU A 165 39.28 -6.22 -16.01
C LEU A 165 38.99 -6.96 -17.33
N LEU A 166 37.88 -7.70 -17.35
CA LEU A 166 37.41 -8.46 -18.50
C LEU A 166 36.19 -7.81 -19.15
N CYS A 167 36.17 -7.80 -20.48
CA CYS A 167 34.98 -7.45 -21.23
C CYS A 167 33.86 -8.49 -21.05
N ALA A 168 32.61 -8.10 -21.29
CA ALA A 168 31.45 -8.95 -21.05
C ALA A 168 31.51 -10.33 -21.76
N PRO A 169 32.04 -10.48 -22.99
CA PRO A 169 32.26 -11.79 -23.61
C PRO A 169 33.25 -12.67 -22.85
N CYS A 170 34.46 -12.18 -22.57
CA CYS A 170 35.51 -12.93 -21.88
C CYS A 170 35.12 -13.26 -20.42
N GLY A 171 34.42 -12.35 -19.75
CA GLY A 171 33.88 -12.60 -18.41
C GLY A 171 32.82 -13.71 -18.39
N ARG A 172 32.01 -13.85 -19.45
CA ARG A 172 31.03 -14.94 -19.57
C ARG A 172 31.69 -16.29 -19.87
N GLU A 173 32.79 -16.31 -20.63
CA GLU A 173 33.55 -17.53 -20.91
C GLU A 173 34.22 -18.06 -19.64
N ILE A 174 34.89 -17.19 -18.88
CA ILE A 174 35.46 -17.57 -17.57
C ILE A 174 34.37 -17.98 -16.57
N ALA A 175 33.21 -17.33 -16.58
CA ALA A 175 32.10 -17.73 -15.72
C ALA A 175 31.58 -19.14 -16.04
N LYS A 176 31.59 -19.54 -17.32
CA LYS A 176 31.23 -20.91 -17.75
C LYS A 176 32.29 -21.94 -17.37
N GLU A 177 33.57 -21.59 -17.46
CA GLU A 177 34.67 -22.49 -17.05
C GLU A 177 34.73 -22.72 -15.52
N ARG A 178 34.17 -21.80 -14.72
CA ARG A 178 34.12 -21.89 -13.24
C ARG A 178 32.88 -22.62 -12.68
N GLU A 179 32.01 -23.22 -13.50
CA GLU A 179 30.77 -23.91 -13.05
C GLU A 179 31.01 -25.26 -12.31
N GLY A 180 32.18 -25.47 -11.71
CA GLY A 180 32.54 -26.67 -10.94
C GLY A 180 32.73 -26.47 -9.42
N GLN A 181 32.59 -25.26 -8.87
CA GLN A 181 32.78 -25.02 -7.42
C GLN A 181 31.55 -24.38 -6.75
N PRO A 182 31.25 -24.72 -5.48
CA PRO A 182 30.00 -24.34 -4.83
C PRO A 182 29.91 -22.83 -4.63
N LYS A 183 28.85 -22.23 -5.19
CA LYS A 183 28.53 -20.80 -5.05
C LYS A 183 28.40 -20.42 -3.57
N LYS A 184 29.39 -19.73 -3.00
CA LYS A 184 29.20 -18.97 -1.76
C LYS A 184 28.12 -17.91 -2.04
N LYS A 185 26.95 -18.05 -1.40
CA LYS A 185 25.87 -17.06 -1.51
C LYS A 185 26.42 -15.70 -1.11
N ALA A 186 26.26 -14.70 -1.98
CA ALA A 186 26.60 -13.32 -1.67
C ALA A 186 25.91 -12.92 -0.35
N ARG A 187 26.69 -12.38 0.58
CA ARG A 187 26.21 -11.87 1.87
C ARG A 187 25.24 -10.74 1.54
N LYS A 188 23.93 -10.96 1.72
CA LYS A 188 22.92 -9.89 1.57
C LYS A 188 23.38 -8.72 2.44
N GLN A 189 23.55 -7.54 1.85
CA GLN A 189 23.71 -6.30 2.61
C GLN A 189 22.50 -6.15 3.53
N THR A 190 22.70 -6.47 4.80
CA THR A 190 21.79 -6.11 5.88
C THR A 190 21.89 -4.60 6.06
N GLY A 191 21.02 -3.85 5.38
CA GLY A 191 20.99 -2.39 5.51
C GLY A 191 20.33 -1.59 4.38
N GLY A 192 19.77 -2.22 3.35
CA GLY A 192 19.08 -1.48 2.28
C GLY A 192 17.82 -0.76 2.77
N VAL A 193 17.50 0.39 2.15
CA VAL A 193 16.31 1.23 2.37
C VAL A 193 15.01 0.40 2.48
N GLY A 194 14.91 -0.72 1.77
CA GLY A 194 13.77 -1.65 1.85
C GLY A 194 13.57 -2.32 3.22
N SER A 195 14.65 -2.60 3.97
CA SER A 195 14.56 -3.14 5.33
C SER A 195 13.97 -2.10 6.30
N ARG A 196 14.44 -0.84 6.21
CA ARG A 196 13.90 0.27 7.00
C ARG A 196 12.43 0.54 6.67
N ARG A 197 12.07 0.57 5.39
CA ARG A 197 10.67 0.76 4.95
C ARG A 197 9.76 -0.39 5.41
N THR A 198 10.26 -1.64 5.41
CA THR A 198 9.49 -2.79 5.91
C THR A 198 9.31 -2.73 7.43
N ILE A 199 10.32 -2.30 8.17
CA ILE A 199 10.23 -2.12 9.63
C ILE A 199 9.25 -0.99 9.97
N GLN A 200 9.35 0.15 9.29
CA GLN A 200 8.44 1.29 9.49
C GLN A 200 7.00 0.95 9.09
N SER A 201 6.79 0.23 7.98
CA SER A 201 5.46 -0.29 7.60
C SER A 201 4.91 -1.24 8.65
N ARG A 202 5.73 -2.14 9.22
CA ARG A 202 5.28 -3.02 10.32
C ARG A 202 4.95 -2.25 11.59
N MET A 203 5.69 -1.18 11.89
CA MET A 203 5.38 -0.31 13.02
C MET A 203 4.04 0.41 12.81
N LEU A 204 3.80 0.96 11.60
CA LEU A 204 2.55 1.60 11.22
C LEU A 204 1.36 0.61 11.21
N ASP A 205 1.58 -0.63 10.78
CA ASP A 205 0.58 -1.71 10.81
C ASP A 205 0.31 -2.24 12.23
N GLY A 206 0.97 -1.69 13.27
CA GLY A 206 0.82 -2.11 14.66
C GLY A 206 1.45 -3.46 15.00
N ASP A 207 2.31 -4.01 14.12
CA ASP A 207 3.07 -5.26 14.32
C ASP A 207 4.35 -4.98 15.14
N VAL A 208 4.19 -4.24 16.25
CA VAL A 208 5.23 -3.88 17.22
C VAL A 208 5.18 -4.82 18.42
N GLY A 209 6.28 -5.57 18.64
CA GLY A 209 6.44 -6.47 19.78
C GLY A 209 6.83 -7.91 19.41
N THR A 210 6.92 -8.78 20.43
CA THR A 210 7.16 -10.21 20.22
C THR A 210 5.89 -10.90 19.71
N LYS A 211 6.03 -11.70 18.65
CA LYS A 211 4.89 -12.47 18.11
C LYS A 211 4.42 -13.50 19.14
N SER A 212 3.11 -13.66 19.26
CA SER A 212 2.54 -14.73 20.08
C SER A 212 3.03 -16.12 19.62
N LEU A 213 3.11 -17.08 20.55
CA LEU A 213 3.44 -18.47 20.22
C LEU A 213 2.49 -19.03 19.15
N ALA A 214 1.19 -18.75 19.26
CA ALA A 214 0.20 -19.15 18.26
C ALA A 214 0.57 -18.61 16.86
N THR A 215 0.93 -17.33 16.76
CA THR A 215 1.38 -16.72 15.49
C THR A 215 2.62 -17.42 14.93
N LEU A 216 3.57 -17.80 15.79
CA LEU A 216 4.77 -18.55 15.37
C LEU A 216 4.42 -19.96 14.90
N CYS A 217 3.57 -20.69 15.62
CA CYS A 217 3.09 -22.02 15.23
C CYS A 217 2.40 -21.98 13.86
N VAL A 218 1.49 -21.02 13.63
CA VAL A 218 0.83 -20.86 12.33
C VAL A 218 1.83 -20.50 11.23
N GLN A 219 2.84 -19.67 11.52
CA GLN A 219 3.89 -19.37 10.56
C GLN A 219 4.76 -20.57 10.21
N THR A 220 5.00 -21.47 11.16
CA THR A 220 5.72 -22.74 10.97
C THR A 220 4.88 -23.73 10.18
N LEU A 221 3.60 -23.90 10.52
CA LEU A 221 2.66 -24.70 9.75
C LEU A 221 2.61 -24.25 8.29
N ALA A 222 2.44 -22.94 8.05
CA ALA A 222 2.42 -22.37 6.71
C ALA A 222 3.77 -22.44 5.96
N LYS A 223 4.87 -22.81 6.62
CA LYS A 223 6.16 -23.08 5.96
C LYS A 223 6.34 -24.55 5.59
N ASN A 224 5.60 -25.44 6.24
CA ASN A 224 5.71 -26.89 6.10
C ASN A 224 4.33 -27.49 5.80
N VAL A 225 3.55 -26.82 4.94
CA VAL A 225 2.13 -27.14 4.73
C VAL A 225 1.95 -28.54 4.13
N GLU A 226 2.91 -28.98 3.34
CA GLU A 226 3.03 -30.30 2.75
C GLU A 226 3.16 -31.43 3.78
N LEU A 227 3.53 -31.12 5.03
CA LEU A 227 3.61 -32.10 6.12
C LEU A 227 2.34 -32.12 6.98
N ALA A 228 1.38 -31.23 6.72
CA ALA A 228 0.17 -31.12 7.52
C ALA A 228 -0.92 -32.02 6.95
N GLU A 229 -1.28 -33.07 7.69
CA GLU A 229 -2.40 -33.96 7.34
C GLU A 229 -3.74 -33.45 7.91
N SER A 230 -3.71 -32.82 9.08
CA SER A 230 -4.90 -32.28 9.75
C SER A 230 -4.51 -31.11 10.66
N LEU A 231 -5.44 -30.17 10.85
CA LEU A 231 -5.32 -29.13 11.88
C LEU A 231 -5.71 -29.65 13.27
N GLY A 232 -6.35 -30.81 13.37
CA GLY A 232 -6.93 -31.33 14.60
C GLY A 232 -8.11 -30.48 15.09
N ASP A 233 -8.44 -30.62 16.38
CA ASP A 233 -9.53 -29.88 17.03
C ASP A 233 -9.05 -28.51 17.50
N LEU A 234 -8.87 -27.58 16.55
CA LEU A 234 -8.55 -26.19 16.87
C LEU A 234 -9.84 -25.35 17.02
N PRO A 235 -9.87 -24.41 17.98
CA PRO A 235 -10.91 -23.40 18.05
C PRO A 235 -11.08 -22.63 16.74
N GLU A 236 -12.33 -22.30 16.38
CA GLU A 236 -12.69 -21.60 15.14
C GLU A 236 -11.86 -20.33 14.89
N HIS A 237 -11.62 -19.54 15.94
CA HIS A 237 -10.84 -18.29 15.83
C HIS A 237 -9.36 -18.53 15.46
N LEU A 238 -8.78 -19.70 15.76
CA LEU A 238 -7.43 -20.07 15.33
C LEU A 238 -7.44 -20.58 13.89
N ILE A 239 -8.44 -21.38 13.51
CA ILE A 239 -8.65 -21.82 12.12
C ILE A 239 -8.77 -20.60 11.20
N ASP A 240 -9.54 -19.59 11.59
CA ASP A 240 -9.67 -18.34 10.84
C ASP A 240 -8.32 -17.59 10.69
N LYS A 241 -7.51 -17.52 11.74
CA LYS A 241 -6.15 -16.94 11.68
C LYS A 241 -5.24 -17.73 10.72
N ILE A 242 -5.31 -19.05 10.75
CA ILE A 242 -4.58 -19.94 9.83
C ILE A 242 -5.03 -19.67 8.40
N ALA A 243 -6.34 -19.66 8.14
CA ALA A 243 -6.92 -19.41 6.82
C ALA A 243 -6.48 -18.05 6.24
N ARG A 244 -6.43 -16.99 7.07
CA ARG A 244 -5.90 -15.67 6.66
C ARG A 244 -4.43 -15.73 6.26
N ILE A 245 -3.58 -16.41 7.05
CA ILE A 245 -2.15 -16.53 6.76
C ILE A 245 -1.91 -17.38 5.50
N PHE A 246 -2.64 -18.48 5.35
CA PHE A 246 -2.59 -19.34 4.18
C PHE A 246 -2.98 -18.57 2.92
N SER A 247 -4.07 -17.81 2.98
CA SER A 247 -4.53 -16.98 1.87
C SER A 247 -3.52 -15.86 1.54
N LYS A 248 -2.98 -15.15 2.55
CA LYS A 248 -1.95 -14.12 2.35
C LYS A 248 -0.69 -14.67 1.68
N ARG A 249 -0.37 -15.95 1.90
CA ARG A 249 0.77 -16.64 1.27
C ARG A 249 0.38 -17.44 0.02
N ARG A 250 -0.87 -17.36 -0.44
CA ARG A 250 -1.41 -18.12 -1.58
C ARG A 250 -1.19 -19.63 -1.46
N LEU A 251 -1.34 -20.16 -0.25
CA LEU A 251 -1.15 -21.58 0.09
C LEU A 251 -2.45 -22.38 0.11
N LEU A 252 -3.61 -21.72 -0.01
CA LEU A 252 -4.88 -22.41 -0.17
C LEU A 252 -4.99 -22.91 -1.62
N LYS A 253 -5.01 -24.23 -1.79
CA LYS A 253 -5.03 -24.96 -3.07
C LYS A 253 -5.83 -26.26 -2.86
N PRO A 254 -6.16 -27.03 -3.92
CA PRO A 254 -6.93 -28.25 -3.77
C PRO A 254 -6.38 -29.20 -2.68
N ASP A 255 -5.06 -29.42 -2.65
CA ASP A 255 -4.42 -30.29 -1.66
C ASP A 255 -4.55 -29.81 -0.21
N THR A 256 -4.69 -28.51 0.03
CA THR A 256 -4.69 -27.91 1.37
C THR A 256 -6.08 -27.50 1.84
N LEU A 257 -7.08 -27.52 0.95
CA LEU A 257 -8.47 -27.25 1.29
C LEU A 257 -9.03 -28.22 2.35
N PRO A 258 -8.74 -29.54 2.31
CA PRO A 258 -9.20 -30.50 3.32
C PRO A 258 -8.82 -30.12 4.76
N LEU A 259 -7.75 -29.36 4.97
CA LEU A 259 -7.35 -28.87 6.29
C LEU A 259 -8.41 -27.95 6.93
N PHE A 260 -9.26 -27.31 6.12
CA PHE A 260 -10.27 -26.35 6.56
C PHE A 260 -11.70 -26.90 6.46
N THR A 261 -11.89 -28.08 5.86
CA THR A 261 -13.20 -28.67 5.63
C THR A 261 -13.32 -30.00 6.35
N GLN A 262 -14.19 -30.06 7.35
CA GLN A 262 -14.52 -31.27 8.10
C GLN A 262 -16.05 -31.40 8.19
N PRO A 263 -16.60 -32.60 8.47
CA PRO A 263 -18.05 -32.79 8.64
C PRO A 263 -18.68 -31.93 9.75
N THR A 264 -17.88 -31.53 10.74
CA THR A 264 -18.26 -30.66 11.85
C THR A 264 -18.13 -29.16 11.53
N THR A 265 -17.64 -28.79 10.34
CA THR A 265 -17.41 -27.40 9.97
C THR A 265 -18.73 -26.64 9.80
N GLU A 266 -19.03 -25.74 10.74
CA GLU A 266 -20.17 -24.82 10.64
C GLU A 266 -19.80 -23.48 9.97
N VAL A 267 -18.53 -23.08 10.05
CA VAL A 267 -18.03 -21.80 9.54
C VAL A 267 -16.78 -22.03 8.69
N LEU A 268 -16.83 -21.57 7.44
CA LEU A 268 -15.72 -21.65 6.52
C LEU A 268 -15.41 -20.28 5.91
N HIS A 269 -14.18 -19.82 6.12
CA HIS A 269 -13.67 -18.57 5.57
C HIS A 269 -12.47 -18.80 4.65
N ILE A 270 -12.67 -18.56 3.36
CA ILE A 270 -11.64 -18.58 2.33
C ILE A 270 -11.33 -17.13 1.94
N TYR A 271 -10.12 -16.66 2.26
CA TYR A 271 -9.72 -15.27 2.01
C TYR A 271 -9.02 -15.06 0.66
N ASP A 272 -8.57 -16.13 0.01
CA ASP A 272 -8.09 -16.16 -1.37
C ASP A 272 -8.35 -17.55 -1.97
N GLY A 273 -9.42 -17.66 -2.77
CA GLY A 273 -9.84 -18.86 -3.48
C GLY A 273 -9.36 -18.94 -4.92
N ALA A 274 -8.42 -18.08 -5.36
CA ALA A 274 -8.02 -17.99 -6.76
C ALA A 274 -7.42 -19.29 -7.35
N LYS A 275 -6.92 -20.18 -6.48
CA LYS A 275 -6.38 -21.50 -6.88
C LYS A 275 -7.38 -22.66 -6.75
N LEU A 276 -8.62 -22.39 -6.33
CA LEU A 276 -9.65 -23.41 -6.20
C LEU A 276 -10.49 -23.47 -7.48
N GLY A 277 -10.75 -24.68 -7.97
CA GLY A 277 -11.68 -24.95 -9.05
C GLY A 277 -13.11 -25.15 -8.57
N HIS A 278 -14.02 -25.36 -9.51
CA HIS A 278 -15.43 -25.64 -9.21
C HIS A 278 -15.61 -26.95 -8.43
N GLN A 279 -14.78 -27.97 -8.69
CA GLN A 279 -14.83 -29.24 -7.96
C GLN A 279 -14.45 -29.08 -6.49
N GLU A 280 -13.47 -28.24 -6.19
CA GLU A 280 -13.11 -27.92 -4.80
C GLU A 280 -14.25 -27.19 -4.07
N PHE A 281 -14.99 -26.32 -4.76
CA PHE A 281 -16.18 -25.71 -4.16
C PHE A 281 -17.30 -26.72 -3.93
N ILE A 282 -17.53 -27.64 -4.86
CA ILE A 282 -18.48 -28.73 -4.68
C ILE A 282 -18.06 -29.63 -3.50
N SER A 283 -16.77 -29.95 -3.38
CA SER A 283 -16.27 -30.81 -2.29
C SER A 283 -16.45 -30.17 -0.91
N ILE A 284 -16.41 -28.83 -0.82
CA ILE A 284 -16.74 -28.12 0.43
C ILE A 284 -18.15 -28.50 0.89
N PHE A 285 -19.14 -28.39 -0.01
CA PHE A 285 -20.53 -28.69 0.31
C PHE A 285 -20.82 -30.19 0.44
N GLN A 286 -19.97 -31.05 -0.12
CA GLN A 286 -20.00 -32.50 0.13
C GLN A 286 -19.58 -32.86 1.55
N VAL A 287 -18.51 -32.23 2.04
CA VAL A 287 -17.91 -32.57 3.34
C VAL A 287 -18.59 -31.81 4.47
N ALA A 288 -18.75 -30.50 4.34
CA ALA A 288 -19.30 -29.63 5.38
C ALA A 288 -20.83 -29.48 5.23
N SER A 289 -21.57 -30.54 5.55
CA SER A 289 -23.04 -30.56 5.45
C SER A 289 -23.74 -29.66 6.50
N ASN A 290 -23.08 -29.38 7.63
CA ASN A 290 -23.61 -28.51 8.70
C ASN A 290 -23.21 -27.03 8.53
N LEU A 291 -22.77 -26.64 7.34
CA LEU A 291 -22.26 -25.30 7.09
C LEU A 291 -23.35 -24.24 7.24
N LYS A 292 -23.12 -23.26 8.12
CA LYS A 292 -24.01 -22.12 8.38
C LYS A 292 -23.45 -20.82 7.83
N LYS A 293 -22.12 -20.65 7.85
CA LYS A 293 -21.45 -19.44 7.38
C LYS A 293 -20.42 -19.77 6.32
N PHE A 294 -20.66 -19.31 5.11
CA PHE A 294 -19.76 -19.52 3.99
C PHE A 294 -19.25 -18.19 3.47
N LYS A 295 -17.93 -18.03 3.48
CA LYS A 295 -17.25 -16.86 2.93
C LYS A 295 -16.14 -17.31 2.01
N VAL A 296 -16.18 -16.81 0.78
CA VAL A 296 -15.09 -17.00 -0.18
C VAL A 296 -14.76 -15.69 -0.88
N ARG A 297 -13.46 -15.41 -0.99
CA ARG A 297 -12.90 -14.33 -1.79
C ARG A 297 -12.14 -14.87 -3.00
N CYS A 298 -12.06 -14.07 -4.05
CA CYS A 298 -11.45 -14.46 -5.34
C CYS A 298 -12.05 -15.78 -5.87
N ALA A 299 -13.38 -15.91 -5.77
CA ALA A 299 -14.13 -17.11 -6.08
C ALA A 299 -14.41 -17.23 -7.59
N VAL A 300 -13.39 -17.07 -8.42
CA VAL A 300 -13.53 -16.97 -9.89
C VAL A 300 -14.19 -18.22 -10.48
N GLN A 301 -13.92 -19.39 -9.90
CA GLN A 301 -14.47 -20.68 -10.33
C GLN A 301 -15.78 -21.06 -9.61
N PHE A 302 -16.37 -20.14 -8.84
CA PHE A 302 -17.73 -20.32 -8.31
C PHE A 302 -18.72 -19.94 -9.42
N LYS A 303 -19.18 -20.97 -10.13
CA LYS A 303 -20.06 -20.90 -11.30
C LYS A 303 -21.38 -21.63 -11.06
N ASP A 304 -22.28 -21.58 -12.02
CA ASP A 304 -23.63 -22.15 -11.91
C ASP A 304 -23.66 -23.60 -11.42
N GLU A 305 -22.75 -24.47 -11.88
CA GLU A 305 -22.73 -25.86 -11.44
C GLU A 305 -22.42 -26.03 -9.95
N VAL A 306 -21.67 -25.09 -9.36
CA VAL A 306 -21.42 -25.06 -7.92
C VAL A 306 -22.68 -24.65 -7.17
N MET A 307 -23.41 -23.66 -7.70
CA MET A 307 -24.67 -23.21 -7.10
C MET A 307 -25.76 -24.28 -7.23
N ASP A 308 -25.87 -24.96 -8.37
CA ASP A 308 -26.76 -26.09 -8.59
C ASP A 308 -26.49 -27.21 -7.58
N TYR A 309 -25.20 -27.49 -7.34
CA TYR A 309 -24.84 -28.44 -6.32
C TYR A 309 -25.30 -27.99 -4.93
N LEU A 310 -25.05 -26.74 -4.54
CA LEU A 310 -25.51 -26.19 -3.27
C LEU A 310 -27.04 -26.23 -3.13
N LEU A 311 -27.76 -25.89 -4.20
CA LEU A 311 -29.23 -25.96 -4.30
C LEU A 311 -29.75 -27.39 -4.07
N SER A 312 -29.04 -28.40 -4.58
CA SER A 312 -29.41 -29.82 -4.42
C SER A 312 -29.24 -30.37 -2.99
N ARG A 313 -28.59 -29.62 -2.09
CA ARG A 313 -28.28 -30.05 -0.72
C ARG A 313 -29.16 -29.37 0.31
N ASP A 314 -29.39 -30.05 1.43
CA ASP A 314 -30.10 -29.50 2.59
C ASP A 314 -29.16 -28.67 3.48
N ILE A 315 -28.43 -27.74 2.86
CA ILE A 315 -27.56 -26.78 3.55
C ILE A 315 -28.31 -25.46 3.66
N LEU A 316 -28.49 -24.98 4.88
CA LEU A 316 -29.18 -23.73 5.20
C LEU A 316 -28.16 -22.70 5.70
N LEU A 317 -27.72 -21.83 4.80
CA LEU A 317 -26.75 -20.80 5.13
C LEU A 317 -27.43 -19.63 5.87
N GLU A 318 -26.85 -19.24 6.99
CA GLU A 318 -27.18 -18.01 7.71
C GLU A 318 -26.37 -16.81 7.20
N SER A 319 -25.14 -17.05 6.73
CA SER A 319 -24.26 -16.02 6.18
C SER A 319 -23.64 -16.50 4.87
N PHE A 320 -23.89 -15.74 3.80
CA PHE A 320 -23.36 -16.02 2.48
C PHE A 320 -22.56 -14.83 1.96
N TYR A 321 -21.26 -15.04 1.83
CA TYR A 321 -20.31 -14.08 1.28
C TYR A 321 -19.68 -14.65 0.02
N LEU A 322 -19.88 -13.95 -1.09
CA LEU A 322 -19.21 -14.21 -2.37
C LEU A 322 -18.48 -12.96 -2.84
N HIS A 323 -17.25 -13.17 -3.32
CA HIS A 323 -16.47 -12.12 -3.96
C HIS A 323 -15.79 -12.63 -5.23
N GLY A 324 -15.96 -11.92 -6.34
CA GLY A 324 -15.32 -12.26 -7.61
C GLY A 324 -15.92 -13.48 -8.30
N ALA A 325 -17.18 -13.81 -8.02
CA ALA A 325 -17.91 -14.93 -8.61
C ALA A 325 -18.57 -14.51 -9.94
N ASN A 326 -17.76 -14.04 -10.89
CA ASN A 326 -18.22 -13.48 -12.17
C ASN A 326 -18.77 -14.53 -13.16
N LEU A 327 -18.71 -15.82 -12.83
CA LEU A 327 -19.24 -16.92 -13.64
C LEU A 327 -20.58 -17.47 -13.13
N LEU A 328 -21.09 -16.90 -12.03
CA LEU A 328 -22.40 -17.26 -11.48
C LEU A 328 -23.45 -16.37 -12.11
N SER A 329 -24.44 -16.95 -12.80
CA SER A 329 -25.49 -16.22 -13.49
C SER A 329 -26.52 -15.59 -12.54
N GLU A 330 -27.24 -14.60 -13.04
CA GLU A 330 -28.29 -13.90 -12.29
C GLU A 330 -29.49 -14.81 -12.00
N ASP A 331 -29.87 -15.66 -12.97
CA ASP A 331 -30.91 -16.67 -12.79
C ASP A 331 -30.59 -17.59 -11.60
N LYS A 332 -29.32 -17.98 -11.44
CA LYS A 332 -28.89 -18.79 -10.29
C LYS A 332 -28.90 -18.05 -8.96
N TRP A 333 -28.68 -16.73 -8.97
CA TRP A 333 -28.95 -15.92 -7.78
C TRP A 333 -30.43 -15.92 -7.42
N HIS A 334 -31.31 -15.75 -8.41
CA HIS A 334 -32.76 -15.75 -8.21
C HIS A 334 -33.26 -17.10 -7.67
N GLU A 335 -32.82 -18.20 -8.27
CA GLU A 335 -33.11 -19.57 -7.79
C GLU A 335 -32.61 -19.80 -6.36
N PHE A 336 -31.38 -19.37 -6.06
CA PHE A 336 -30.80 -19.50 -4.72
C PHE A 336 -31.59 -18.72 -3.67
N LEU A 337 -31.92 -17.47 -3.95
CA LEU A 337 -32.71 -16.65 -3.03
C LEU A 337 -34.09 -17.26 -2.81
N ALA A 338 -34.78 -17.67 -3.88
CA ALA A 338 -36.10 -18.30 -3.78
C ALA A 338 -36.08 -19.59 -2.93
N ALA A 339 -35.08 -20.44 -3.14
CA ALA A 339 -34.99 -21.74 -2.46
C ALA A 339 -34.44 -21.65 -1.02
N LYS A 340 -33.46 -20.77 -0.77
CA LYS A 340 -32.64 -20.77 0.44
C LYS A 340 -32.59 -19.42 1.18
N GLY A 341 -33.21 -18.37 0.65
CA GLY A 341 -33.15 -17.02 1.20
C GLY A 341 -33.72 -16.88 2.61
N LYS A 342 -34.68 -17.73 3.00
CA LYS A 342 -35.38 -17.63 4.29
C LYS A 342 -34.46 -17.84 5.50
N SER A 343 -33.40 -18.64 5.37
CA SER A 343 -32.44 -18.85 6.46
C SER A 343 -31.40 -17.74 6.56
N LEU A 344 -31.33 -16.86 5.56
CA LEU A 344 -30.21 -15.95 5.37
C LEU A 344 -30.35 -14.69 6.21
N LYS A 345 -29.40 -14.48 7.13
CA LYS A 345 -29.29 -13.30 7.98
C LYS A 345 -28.27 -12.30 7.45
N GLU A 346 -27.28 -12.77 6.70
CA GLU A 346 -26.21 -11.95 6.13
C GLU A 346 -25.96 -12.29 4.66
N LEU A 347 -26.13 -11.30 3.77
CA LEU A 347 -25.81 -11.40 2.35
C LEU A 347 -24.75 -10.38 1.98
N GLN A 348 -23.66 -10.87 1.39
CA GLN A 348 -22.46 -10.10 1.14
C GLN A 348 -21.92 -10.42 -0.26
N VAL A 349 -22.15 -9.52 -1.22
CA VAL A 349 -21.82 -9.74 -2.63
C VAL A 349 -20.88 -8.65 -3.12
N TYR A 350 -19.73 -9.06 -3.64
CA TYR A 350 -18.65 -8.16 -4.06
C TYR A 350 -18.14 -8.54 -5.45
N PHE A 351 -17.98 -7.58 -6.36
CA PHE A 351 -17.33 -7.80 -7.66
C PHE A 351 -17.95 -9.02 -8.40
N THR A 352 -19.28 -9.01 -8.56
CA THR A 352 -20.00 -9.97 -9.42
C THR A 352 -20.52 -9.31 -10.71
N ASP A 353 -20.01 -8.09 -10.98
CA ASP A 353 -20.10 -7.19 -12.12
C ASP A 353 -21.38 -7.21 -12.98
N ARG A 354 -21.89 -8.35 -13.46
CA ARG A 354 -23.06 -8.42 -14.35
C ARG A 354 -24.16 -9.38 -13.92
N HIS A 355 -24.03 -10.01 -12.76
CA HIS A 355 -24.91 -11.11 -12.38
C HIS A 355 -25.64 -10.89 -11.06
N PHE A 356 -25.47 -9.73 -10.45
CA PHE A 356 -26.22 -9.31 -9.28
C PHE A 356 -26.70 -7.89 -9.55
N GLY A 357 -27.99 -7.73 -9.87
CA GLY A 357 -28.59 -6.50 -10.34
C GLY A 357 -29.79 -6.02 -9.53
N ASP A 358 -30.48 -5.03 -10.06
CA ASP A 358 -31.67 -4.39 -9.48
C ASP A 358 -32.80 -5.40 -9.25
N GLU A 359 -33.01 -6.33 -10.20
CA GLU A 359 -33.98 -7.42 -10.07
C GLU A 359 -33.66 -8.30 -8.86
N THR A 360 -32.40 -8.71 -8.70
CA THR A 360 -31.95 -9.51 -7.56
C THR A 360 -32.15 -8.78 -6.23
N LEU A 361 -31.92 -7.46 -6.19
CA LEU A 361 -32.20 -6.64 -5.01
C LEU A 361 -33.69 -6.59 -4.68
N GLY A 362 -34.56 -6.47 -5.69
CA GLY A 362 -36.01 -6.48 -5.51
C GLY A 362 -36.56 -7.78 -4.91
N LEU A 363 -35.89 -8.91 -5.18
CA LEU A 363 -36.26 -10.22 -4.64
C LEU A 363 -35.92 -10.40 -3.15
N LEU A 364 -35.02 -9.58 -2.58
CA LEU A 364 -34.58 -9.74 -1.20
C LEU A 364 -35.72 -9.60 -0.18
N LYS A 365 -36.70 -8.74 -0.46
CA LYS A 365 -37.87 -8.57 0.41
C LYS A 365 -38.69 -9.85 0.54
N GLU A 366 -38.93 -10.51 -0.59
CA GLU A 366 -39.79 -11.68 -0.67
C GLU A 366 -39.11 -12.90 -0.08
N TYR A 367 -37.81 -13.06 -0.35
CA TYR A 367 -37.11 -14.29 -0.03
C TYR A 367 -36.22 -14.22 1.20
N CYS A 368 -35.80 -13.03 1.67
CA CYS A 368 -34.88 -12.87 2.80
C CYS A 368 -35.49 -11.98 3.91
N PRO A 369 -36.55 -12.43 4.62
CA PRO A 369 -37.24 -11.63 5.63
C PRO A 369 -36.39 -11.32 6.88
N ASP A 370 -35.46 -12.21 7.24
CA ASP A 370 -34.64 -12.09 8.45
C ASP A 370 -33.25 -11.45 8.19
N LEU A 371 -33.11 -10.74 7.06
CA LEU A 371 -31.84 -10.16 6.65
C LEU A 371 -31.47 -8.99 7.56
N THR A 372 -30.33 -9.10 8.25
CA THR A 372 -29.81 -8.07 9.16
C THR A 372 -28.54 -7.40 8.65
N ARG A 373 -27.83 -8.02 7.70
CA ARG A 373 -26.59 -7.51 7.12
C ARG A 373 -26.64 -7.66 5.61
N LEU A 374 -26.73 -6.52 4.91
CA LEU A 374 -26.56 -6.44 3.47
C LEU A 374 -25.29 -5.66 3.12
N LYS A 375 -24.44 -6.26 2.28
CA LYS A 375 -23.31 -5.55 1.68
C LYS A 375 -23.23 -5.84 0.19
N VAL A 376 -23.22 -4.77 -0.60
CA VAL A 376 -23.13 -4.80 -2.06
C VAL A 376 -22.00 -3.86 -2.45
N CYS A 377 -21.07 -4.34 -3.26
CA CYS A 377 -19.88 -3.57 -3.63
C CYS A 377 -19.45 -3.90 -5.05
N HIS A 378 -19.40 -2.87 -5.89
CA HIS A 378 -18.93 -2.99 -7.28
C HIS A 378 -19.61 -4.13 -8.03
N ASN A 379 -20.94 -4.07 -8.12
CA ASN A 379 -21.71 -4.94 -9.00
C ASN A 379 -22.25 -4.01 -10.08
N GLN A 380 -21.61 -3.98 -11.25
CA GLN A 380 -21.86 -2.97 -12.30
C GLN A 380 -23.34 -2.87 -12.70
N LYS A 381 -24.10 -3.98 -12.66
CA LYS A 381 -25.56 -3.93 -12.85
C LYS A 381 -26.31 -3.08 -11.83
N VAL A 382 -25.84 -3.02 -10.58
CA VAL A 382 -26.38 -2.16 -9.52
C VAL A 382 -25.67 -0.81 -9.50
N THR A 383 -24.38 -0.73 -9.84
CA THR A 383 -23.54 0.46 -9.56
C THR A 383 -23.26 1.38 -10.75
N ASP A 384 -23.43 0.90 -11.99
CA ASP A 384 -22.98 1.60 -13.21
C ASP A 384 -24.16 1.89 -14.17
N GLN A 385 -25.41 1.73 -13.71
CA GLN A 385 -26.61 2.06 -14.51
C GLN A 385 -27.30 3.31 -13.94
N ASP A 386 -27.84 4.15 -14.83
CA ASP A 386 -28.61 5.36 -14.52
C ASP A 386 -29.82 5.10 -13.57
N SER A 387 -30.22 3.83 -13.35
CA SER A 387 -31.27 3.39 -12.42
C SER A 387 -30.79 2.98 -11.02
N SER A 388 -29.48 3.05 -10.73
CA SER A 388 -28.88 2.56 -9.47
C SER A 388 -29.56 3.12 -8.22
N ALA A 389 -29.81 4.43 -8.19
CA ALA A 389 -30.43 5.10 -7.03
C ALA A 389 -31.83 4.55 -6.72
N GLU A 390 -32.64 4.29 -7.75
CA GLU A 390 -34.00 3.76 -7.63
C GLU A 390 -34.01 2.36 -7.01
N ALA A 391 -33.12 1.49 -7.48
CA ALA A 391 -33.02 0.12 -6.99
C ALA A 391 -32.50 0.07 -5.55
N LEU A 392 -31.49 0.88 -5.22
CA LEU A 392 -31.00 1.03 -3.85
C LEU A 392 -32.10 1.58 -2.93
N ARG A 393 -32.83 2.61 -3.36
CA ARG A 393 -33.95 3.19 -2.61
C ARG A 393 -35.05 2.17 -2.37
N THR A 394 -35.44 1.43 -3.40
CA THR A 394 -36.46 0.38 -3.32
C THR A 394 -36.02 -0.71 -2.34
N CYS A 395 -34.80 -1.21 -2.47
CA CYS A 395 -34.22 -2.19 -1.56
C CYS A 395 -34.26 -1.70 -0.10
N ILE A 396 -33.77 -0.49 0.18
CA ILE A 396 -33.75 0.09 1.53
C ILE A 396 -35.18 0.22 2.09
N THR A 397 -36.12 0.71 1.29
CA THR A 397 -37.52 0.87 1.71
C THR A 397 -38.17 -0.48 2.06
N GLN A 398 -37.73 -1.55 1.40
CA GLN A 398 -38.31 -2.87 1.56
C GLN A 398 -37.75 -3.67 2.73
N ILE A 399 -36.43 -3.63 2.96
CA ILE A 399 -35.74 -4.46 3.96
C ILE A 399 -35.05 -3.65 5.06
N GLY A 400 -35.01 -2.32 4.95
CA GLY A 400 -34.17 -1.46 5.79
C GLY A 400 -34.52 -1.41 7.27
N LYS A 401 -35.74 -1.80 7.65
CA LYS A 401 -36.24 -1.72 9.03
C LYS A 401 -35.40 -2.56 10.00
N ASP A 402 -35.09 -3.80 9.62
CA ASP A 402 -34.42 -4.79 10.47
C ASP A 402 -32.90 -4.86 10.20
N LEU A 403 -32.40 -4.08 9.23
CA LEU A 403 -30.98 -4.01 8.93
C LEU A 403 -30.20 -3.39 10.08
N ARG A 404 -29.15 -4.12 10.51
CA ARG A 404 -28.10 -3.65 11.43
C ARG A 404 -26.85 -3.20 10.69
N THR A 405 -26.63 -3.72 9.49
CA THR A 405 -25.52 -3.31 8.63
C THR A 405 -25.99 -3.11 7.21
N LEU A 406 -25.77 -1.91 6.69
CA LEU A 406 -25.96 -1.54 5.31
C LEU A 406 -24.62 -1.06 4.74
N SER A 407 -24.21 -1.61 3.60
CA SER A 407 -22.96 -1.24 2.96
C SER A 407 -23.12 -1.23 1.46
N PHE A 408 -23.16 -0.04 0.90
CA PHE A 408 -23.03 0.22 -0.53
C PHE A 408 -21.66 0.84 -0.79
N LYS A 409 -20.91 0.27 -1.74
CA LYS A 409 -19.57 0.75 -2.07
C LYS A 409 -19.46 0.94 -3.57
N ILE A 410 -18.92 2.09 -3.96
CA ILE A 410 -18.75 2.49 -5.36
C ILE A 410 -20.13 2.63 -5.97
N VAL A 411 -20.81 3.71 -5.58
CA VAL A 411 -22.19 4.02 -6.01
C VAL A 411 -22.25 5.47 -6.50
N PRO A 412 -21.59 5.78 -7.64
CA PRO A 412 -21.45 7.16 -8.14
C PRO A 412 -22.80 7.85 -8.35
N ASP A 413 -23.79 7.10 -8.83
CA ASP A 413 -25.13 7.60 -9.17
C ASP A 413 -26.10 7.62 -7.98
N ALA A 414 -25.70 7.11 -6.81
CA ALA A 414 -26.56 7.19 -5.63
C ALA A 414 -26.72 8.64 -5.19
N ASP A 415 -27.96 9.09 -5.06
CA ASP A 415 -28.35 10.48 -4.78
C ASP A 415 -29.00 10.64 -3.38
N ASP A 416 -29.52 11.84 -3.11
CA ASP A 416 -30.17 12.17 -1.84
C ASP A 416 -31.44 11.33 -1.56
N SER A 417 -32.07 10.75 -2.58
CA SER A 417 -33.26 9.91 -2.39
C SER A 417 -32.92 8.60 -1.65
N VAL A 418 -31.68 8.11 -1.83
CA VAL A 418 -31.15 6.96 -1.09
C VAL A 418 -30.94 7.34 0.38
N LEU A 419 -30.39 8.52 0.66
CA LEU A 419 -30.21 9.03 2.02
C LEU A 419 -31.57 9.23 2.73
N GLU A 420 -32.55 9.77 2.02
CA GLU A 420 -33.92 9.93 2.51
C GLU A 420 -34.58 8.58 2.82
N ALA A 421 -34.41 7.56 1.98
CA ALA A 421 -34.94 6.23 2.27
C ALA A 421 -34.30 5.60 3.52
N ILE A 422 -33.00 5.80 3.73
CA ILE A 422 -32.32 5.36 4.95
C ILE A 422 -32.89 6.09 6.16
N HIS A 423 -33.05 7.41 6.09
CA HIS A 423 -33.63 8.21 7.15
C HIS A 423 -35.04 7.71 7.53
N ASN A 424 -35.89 7.50 6.53
CA ASN A 424 -37.29 7.14 6.71
C ASN A 424 -37.52 5.68 7.12
N THR A 425 -36.64 4.75 6.76
CA THR A 425 -36.89 3.31 6.93
C THR A 425 -36.02 2.65 8.00
N CYS A 426 -34.74 3.01 8.07
CA CYS A 426 -33.81 2.31 8.94
C CYS A 426 -33.99 2.74 10.41
N ARG A 427 -34.12 1.75 11.31
CA ARG A 427 -34.35 1.97 12.75
C ARG A 427 -33.45 1.14 13.65
N SER A 428 -32.54 0.36 13.08
CA SER A 428 -31.66 -0.57 13.82
C SER A 428 -30.23 -0.63 13.27
N LEU A 429 -29.84 0.29 12.39
CA LEU A 429 -28.50 0.33 11.83
C LEU A 429 -27.48 0.68 12.91
N SER A 430 -26.43 -0.14 13.02
CA SER A 430 -25.23 0.17 13.78
C SER A 430 -24.02 0.43 12.88
N LYS A 431 -24.08 -0.06 11.64
CA LYS A 431 -23.02 0.09 10.65
C LYS A 431 -23.60 0.57 9.32
N LEU A 432 -23.20 1.77 8.92
CA LEU A 432 -23.52 2.33 7.62
C LEU A 432 -22.25 2.54 6.81
N ARG A 433 -22.30 2.17 5.53
CA ARG A 433 -21.28 2.50 4.56
C ARG A 433 -21.92 2.87 3.24
N ILE A 434 -21.57 4.04 2.73
CA ILE A 434 -21.91 4.52 1.39
C ILE A 434 -20.65 5.18 0.88
N THR A 435 -20.04 4.69 -0.20
CA THR A 435 -18.74 5.22 -0.64
C THR A 435 -18.76 5.57 -2.11
N GLU A 436 -17.96 6.57 -2.48
CA GLU A 436 -17.76 6.97 -3.89
C GLU A 436 -19.10 7.33 -4.56
N SER A 437 -19.97 8.05 -3.85
CA SER A 437 -21.11 8.76 -4.46
C SER A 437 -20.66 10.12 -4.97
N GLU A 438 -21.11 10.45 -6.17
CA GLU A 438 -20.82 11.69 -6.89
C GLU A 438 -22.07 12.57 -7.03
N SER A 439 -23.23 12.10 -6.53
CA SER A 439 -24.54 12.74 -6.69
C SER A 439 -25.21 13.14 -5.38
N MET A 440 -24.86 12.52 -4.24
CA MET A 440 -25.35 12.93 -2.92
C MET A 440 -24.84 14.33 -2.56
N THR A 441 -25.64 15.11 -1.84
CA THR A 441 -25.30 16.47 -1.40
C THR A 441 -25.14 16.58 0.10
N ASP A 442 -24.48 17.65 0.55
CA ASP A 442 -24.30 17.97 1.97
C ASP A 442 -25.65 18.19 2.66
N LYS A 443 -26.64 18.73 1.92
CA LYS A 443 -28.01 18.87 2.41
C LYS A 443 -28.66 17.50 2.62
N GLY A 444 -28.43 16.55 1.73
CA GLY A 444 -28.87 15.16 1.89
C GLY A 444 -28.27 14.50 3.13
N PHE A 445 -26.95 14.63 3.32
CA PHE A 445 -26.28 14.10 4.52
C PHE A 445 -26.76 14.80 5.81
N ALA A 446 -26.92 16.12 5.80
CA ALA A 446 -27.44 16.85 6.96
C ALA A 446 -28.84 16.37 7.32
N LYS A 447 -29.73 16.21 6.33
CA LYS A 447 -31.08 15.65 6.54
C LYS A 447 -31.05 14.23 7.07
N LEU A 448 -30.16 13.37 6.54
CA LEU A 448 -30.03 12.00 7.02
C LEU A 448 -29.81 11.93 8.53
N PHE A 449 -28.91 12.76 9.07
CA PHE A 449 -28.52 12.69 10.48
C PHE A 449 -29.30 13.61 11.42
N THR A 450 -30.06 14.58 10.89
CA THR A 450 -30.90 15.46 11.71
C THR A 450 -32.18 14.73 12.10
N ASP A 451 -32.48 14.66 13.40
CA ASP A 451 -33.68 14.00 13.95
C ASP A 451 -33.90 12.57 13.44
N TRP A 452 -32.82 11.87 13.11
CA TRP A 452 -32.92 10.49 12.66
C TRP A 452 -33.32 9.58 13.81
N GLU A 453 -34.42 8.86 13.65
CA GLU A 453 -34.94 7.93 14.67
C GLU A 453 -34.02 6.70 14.89
N ASN A 454 -33.08 6.46 14.00
CA ASN A 454 -32.15 5.35 14.16
C ASN A 454 -31.21 5.59 15.36
N PRO A 455 -30.90 4.59 16.17
CA PRO A 455 -29.90 4.75 17.22
C PRO A 455 -28.54 5.24 16.69
N PRO A 456 -27.74 5.93 17.51
CA PRO A 456 -26.38 6.34 17.17
C PRO A 456 -25.54 5.20 16.58
N LEU A 457 -24.79 5.49 15.51
CA LEU A 457 -24.00 4.49 14.79
C LEU A 457 -22.71 4.13 15.54
N ASP A 458 -22.26 2.89 15.37
CA ASP A 458 -20.95 2.39 15.85
C ASP A 458 -19.87 2.51 14.78
N PHE A 459 -20.26 2.39 13.50
CA PHE A 459 -19.35 2.38 12.36
C PHE A 459 -19.96 3.19 11.21
N LEU A 460 -19.19 4.14 10.69
CA LEU A 460 -19.57 4.95 9.55
C LEU A 460 -18.42 5.13 8.57
N ASP A 461 -18.70 4.94 7.29
CA ASP A 461 -17.73 5.05 6.20
C ASP A 461 -18.39 5.72 5.00
N LEU A 462 -18.05 6.99 4.81
CA LEU A 462 -18.54 7.90 3.77
C LEU A 462 -17.42 8.33 2.82
N GLN A 463 -16.37 7.50 2.69
CA GLN A 463 -15.20 7.86 1.90
C GLN A 463 -15.57 8.21 0.46
N LYS A 464 -14.92 9.26 -0.05
CA LYS A 464 -15.03 9.77 -1.41
C LYS A 464 -16.49 10.08 -1.83
N CYS A 465 -17.41 10.31 -0.89
CA CYS A 465 -18.66 11.00 -1.20
C CYS A 465 -18.33 12.48 -1.44
N ARG A 466 -18.04 12.83 -2.70
CA ARG A 466 -17.43 14.12 -3.08
C ARG A 466 -17.76 14.46 -4.52
N GLN A 467 -17.75 15.75 -4.82
CA GLN A 467 -17.71 16.24 -6.19
C GLN A 467 -16.43 15.80 -6.92
N LEU A 468 -16.58 15.36 -8.19
CA LEU A 468 -15.49 15.12 -9.12
C LEU A 468 -15.42 16.22 -10.19
N ASP A 469 -14.89 17.38 -9.83
CA ASP A 469 -14.45 18.38 -10.82
C ASP A 469 -12.92 18.41 -10.88
N ALA A 470 -12.35 18.13 -12.05
CA ALA A 470 -10.91 18.19 -12.29
C ALA A 470 -10.42 19.61 -12.65
N ALA A 471 -11.29 20.45 -13.20
CA ALA A 471 -10.98 21.82 -13.58
C ALA A 471 -11.01 22.75 -12.35
N HIS A 472 -12.04 22.62 -11.52
CA HIS A 472 -12.23 23.44 -10.32
C HIS A 472 -12.44 22.57 -9.08
N PRO A 473 -11.45 21.77 -8.65
CA PRO A 473 -11.60 20.78 -7.57
C PRO A 473 -11.92 21.34 -6.18
N ARG A 474 -11.87 22.68 -6.02
CA ARG A 474 -12.15 23.41 -4.78
C ARG A 474 -13.50 24.15 -4.82
N GLU A 475 -14.15 24.18 -5.98
CA GLU A 475 -15.41 24.89 -6.17
C GLU A 475 -16.56 23.90 -6.14
N ASN A 476 -17.39 23.98 -5.09
CA ASN A 476 -18.54 23.10 -4.89
C ASN A 476 -19.82 23.89 -4.62
N PRO A 477 -20.32 24.65 -5.62
CA PRO A 477 -21.50 25.50 -5.45
C PRO A 477 -22.76 24.68 -5.11
N ASP A 478 -22.84 23.45 -5.62
CA ASP A 478 -23.99 22.56 -5.44
C ASP A 478 -23.92 21.76 -4.12
N GLY A 479 -22.81 21.85 -3.39
CA GLY A 479 -22.60 21.13 -2.14
C GLY A 479 -22.59 19.62 -2.32
N ILE A 480 -22.05 19.10 -3.42
CA ILE A 480 -21.96 17.66 -3.70
C ILE A 480 -20.95 16.99 -2.75
N GLY A 481 -21.39 15.90 -2.13
CA GLY A 481 -20.65 15.09 -1.17
C GLY A 481 -20.90 15.48 0.28
N LEU A 482 -20.17 14.83 1.19
CA LEU A 482 -20.17 15.20 2.60
C LEU A 482 -19.33 16.48 2.80
N CYS A 483 -19.97 17.57 3.20
CA CYS A 483 -19.32 18.84 3.52
C CYS A 483 -19.57 19.19 5.00
N SER A 484 -19.65 20.48 5.31
CA SER A 484 -19.63 20.97 6.69
C SER A 484 -20.92 20.71 7.46
N GLU A 485 -22.09 20.90 6.87
CA GLU A 485 -23.36 20.74 7.60
C GLU A 485 -23.67 19.25 7.82
N GLY A 486 -23.44 18.41 6.81
CA GLY A 486 -23.58 16.97 6.91
C GLY A 486 -22.63 16.38 7.95
N PHE A 487 -21.36 16.83 7.99
CA PHE A 487 -20.40 16.38 9.00
C PHE A 487 -20.79 16.78 10.43
N LYS A 488 -21.27 18.01 10.63
CA LYS A 488 -21.76 18.46 11.94
C LYS A 488 -22.99 17.68 12.39
N ALA A 489 -23.98 17.49 11.52
CA ALA A 489 -25.18 16.70 11.82
C ALA A 489 -24.82 15.25 12.18
N LEU A 490 -23.94 14.63 11.40
CA LEU A 490 -23.41 13.28 11.65
C LEU A 490 -22.78 13.14 13.03
N MET A 491 -21.92 14.08 13.41
CA MET A 491 -21.22 14.04 14.69
C MET A 491 -22.14 14.35 15.87
N ASN A 492 -23.13 15.24 15.69
CA ASN A 492 -24.17 15.49 16.69
C ASN A 492 -25.04 14.25 16.94
N HIS A 493 -25.37 13.50 15.89
CA HIS A 493 -26.19 12.28 16.00
C HIS A 493 -25.42 11.08 16.54
N SER A 494 -24.27 10.74 15.93
CA SER A 494 -23.58 9.46 16.16
C SER A 494 -22.24 9.58 16.88
N GLY A 495 -21.69 10.79 17.05
CA GLY A 495 -20.31 10.99 17.48
C GLY A 495 -19.96 10.28 18.79
N HIS A 496 -20.90 10.21 19.73
CA HIS A 496 -20.65 9.67 21.07
C HIS A 496 -20.53 8.13 21.13
N THR A 497 -21.08 7.39 20.15
CA THR A 497 -20.94 5.91 20.05
C THR A 497 -20.00 5.46 18.95
N LEU A 498 -19.69 6.32 17.98
CA LEU A 498 -18.86 5.97 16.83
C LEU A 498 -17.50 5.44 17.28
N LYS A 499 -17.17 4.21 16.84
CA LYS A 499 -15.86 3.57 17.06
C LYS A 499 -14.95 3.75 15.86
N ASN A 500 -15.54 3.83 14.67
CA ASN A 500 -14.86 3.92 13.39
C ASN A 500 -15.56 4.95 12.52
N LEU A 501 -14.84 6.02 12.17
CA LEU A 501 -15.30 7.04 11.23
C LEU A 501 -14.31 7.15 10.08
N ASN A 502 -14.80 7.03 8.85
CA ASN A 502 -14.04 7.26 7.63
C ASN A 502 -14.74 8.30 6.77
N VAL A 503 -14.09 9.45 6.60
CA VAL A 503 -14.49 10.57 5.73
C VAL A 503 -13.38 10.91 4.74
N HIS A 504 -12.55 9.92 4.38
CA HIS A 504 -11.48 10.06 3.41
C HIS A 504 -11.94 10.77 2.14
N ALA A 505 -11.18 11.77 1.69
CA ALA A 505 -11.43 12.58 0.50
C ALA A 505 -12.79 13.35 0.49
N CYS A 506 -13.43 13.55 1.64
CA CYS A 506 -14.54 14.51 1.80
C CYS A 506 -13.95 15.93 1.89
N ARG A 507 -13.45 16.42 0.76
CA ARG A 507 -12.57 17.61 0.66
C ARG A 507 -13.19 18.93 1.13
N HIS A 508 -14.51 19.02 1.12
CA HIS A 508 -15.26 20.26 1.40
C HIS A 508 -15.76 20.35 2.85
N ILE A 509 -15.27 19.49 3.76
CA ILE A 509 -15.42 19.72 5.20
C ILE A 509 -14.47 20.86 5.58
N SER A 510 -15.06 21.96 6.04
CA SER A 510 -14.33 23.18 6.39
C SER A 510 -13.52 23.02 7.69
N ARG A 511 -12.54 23.90 7.86
CA ARG A 511 -11.78 24.01 9.11
C ARG A 511 -12.72 24.28 10.29
N GLU A 512 -13.66 25.20 10.12
CA GLU A 512 -14.63 25.62 11.13
C GLU A 512 -15.50 24.44 11.58
N ALA A 513 -15.92 23.58 10.65
CA ALA A 513 -16.68 22.38 10.99
C ALA A 513 -15.87 21.39 11.84
N PHE A 514 -14.58 21.18 11.53
CA PHE A 514 -13.70 20.37 12.37
C PHE A 514 -13.51 20.98 13.76
N GLU A 515 -13.27 22.29 13.84
CA GLU A 515 -13.09 22.98 15.12
C GLU A 515 -14.38 22.98 15.97
N GLU A 516 -15.56 23.09 15.36
CA GLU A 516 -16.85 23.01 16.06
C GLU A 516 -17.16 21.59 16.55
N VAL A 517 -16.86 20.57 15.74
CA VAL A 517 -17.05 19.17 16.14
C VAL A 517 -16.08 18.81 17.26
N PHE A 518 -14.82 19.24 17.18
CA PHE A 518 -13.78 18.93 18.16
C PHE A 518 -13.45 20.13 19.06
N ASP A 519 -14.47 20.88 19.50
CA ASP A 519 -14.33 22.14 20.25
C ASP A 519 -13.72 22.00 21.67
N GLY A 520 -13.44 20.76 22.10
CA GLY A 520 -12.94 20.41 23.42
C GLY A 520 -14.01 20.32 24.51
N LYS A 521 -15.26 20.73 24.21
CA LYS A 521 -16.42 20.55 25.10
C LYS A 521 -17.12 19.24 24.79
N LYS A 522 -17.31 18.93 23.50
CA LYS A 522 -17.83 17.63 23.06
C LYS A 522 -16.76 16.56 23.22
N GLN A 523 -17.19 15.37 23.65
CA GLN A 523 -16.33 14.22 23.89
C GLN A 523 -16.84 13.00 23.11
N TYR A 524 -15.92 12.28 22.49
CA TYR A 524 -16.16 11.12 21.64
C TYR A 524 -15.41 9.90 22.22
N PRO A 525 -15.86 9.38 23.37
CA PRO A 525 -15.10 8.41 24.15
C PRO A 525 -14.97 7.06 23.46
N GLU A 526 -15.85 6.70 22.52
CA GLU A 526 -15.78 5.41 21.84
C GLU A 526 -14.94 5.41 20.56
N LEU A 527 -14.54 6.59 20.06
CA LEU A 527 -13.85 6.72 18.78
C LEU A 527 -12.44 6.13 18.87
N ARG A 528 -12.19 5.08 18.09
CA ARG A 528 -10.92 4.33 18.08
C ARG A 528 -10.16 4.51 16.79
N LYS A 529 -10.86 4.68 15.66
CA LYS A 529 -10.25 4.90 14.35
C LYS A 529 -10.91 6.06 13.63
N LEU A 530 -10.10 7.02 13.21
CA LEU A 530 -10.51 8.16 12.42
C LEU A 530 -9.69 8.23 11.14
N GLU A 531 -10.35 8.12 10.00
CA GLU A 531 -9.75 8.24 8.68
C GLU A 531 -10.23 9.53 8.03
N ILE A 532 -9.33 10.52 7.97
CA ILE A 532 -9.57 11.89 7.46
C ILE A 532 -8.55 12.26 6.37
N SER A 533 -7.92 11.26 5.75
CA SER A 533 -6.99 11.49 4.64
C SER A 533 -7.64 12.30 3.51
N PHE A 534 -6.85 13.14 2.86
CA PHE A 534 -7.29 14.07 1.81
C PHE A 534 -8.42 15.03 2.24
N CYS A 535 -8.55 15.35 3.53
CA CYS A 535 -9.34 16.47 4.01
C CYS A 535 -8.43 17.71 4.06
N GLU A 536 -8.53 18.60 3.07
CA GLU A 536 -7.55 19.68 2.81
C GLU A 536 -7.41 20.67 3.97
N GLU A 537 -8.46 20.85 4.75
CA GLU A 537 -8.52 21.82 5.86
C GLU A 537 -7.98 21.30 7.20
N VAL A 538 -7.59 20.03 7.28
CA VAL A 538 -7.04 19.44 8.52
C VAL A 538 -5.64 19.97 8.80
N THR A 539 -5.44 20.54 9.99
CA THR A 539 -4.19 21.12 10.48
C THR A 539 -3.71 20.44 11.78
N ASP A 540 -2.48 20.73 12.21
CA ASP A 540 -1.95 20.27 13.51
C ASP A 540 -2.84 20.70 14.68
N PHE A 541 -3.44 21.90 14.60
CA PHE A 541 -4.37 22.39 15.61
C PHE A 541 -5.64 21.51 15.71
N ILE A 542 -6.23 21.14 14.56
CA ILE A 542 -7.38 20.24 14.52
C ILE A 542 -7.01 18.86 15.08
N LEU A 543 -5.81 18.35 14.77
CA LEU A 543 -5.35 17.09 15.36
C LEU A 543 -5.26 17.17 16.88
N GLY A 544 -4.69 18.26 17.42
CA GLY A 544 -4.68 18.50 18.87
C GLY A 544 -6.10 18.54 19.46
N CYS A 545 -7.06 19.11 18.75
CA CYS A 545 -8.47 19.12 19.16
C CYS A 545 -9.09 17.72 19.15
N ILE A 546 -8.84 16.93 18.10
CA ILE A 546 -9.29 15.53 17.98
C ILE A 546 -8.76 14.71 19.16
N PHE A 547 -7.46 14.81 19.48
CA PHE A 547 -6.87 14.04 20.58
C PHE A 547 -7.46 14.40 21.95
N ARG A 548 -7.79 15.67 22.18
CA ARG A 548 -8.48 16.11 23.41
C ARG A 548 -9.93 15.66 23.51
N ALA A 549 -10.62 15.54 22.37
CA ALA A 549 -12.01 15.12 22.32
C ALA A 549 -12.18 13.59 22.28
N CYS A 550 -11.15 12.83 21.90
CA CYS A 550 -11.24 11.39 21.64
C CYS A 550 -10.27 10.59 22.54
N PRO A 551 -10.58 10.35 23.83
CA PRO A 551 -9.64 9.76 24.79
C PRO A 551 -9.23 8.31 24.47
N ASN A 552 -10.04 7.55 23.73
CA ASN A 552 -9.75 6.16 23.36
C ASN A 552 -9.29 5.99 21.90
N ILE A 553 -8.90 7.08 21.23
CA ILE A 553 -8.43 7.04 19.85
C ILE A 553 -7.14 6.22 19.75
N LYS A 554 -7.08 5.33 18.76
CA LYS A 554 -5.94 4.42 18.53
C LYS A 554 -5.24 4.66 17.21
N GLU A 555 -5.98 5.16 16.23
CA GLU A 555 -5.52 5.32 14.86
C GLU A 555 -6.17 6.57 14.26
N VAL A 556 -5.35 7.53 13.84
CA VAL A 556 -5.77 8.68 13.05
C VAL A 556 -4.95 8.69 11.77
N ASN A 557 -5.60 8.55 10.63
CA ASN A 557 -4.94 8.63 9.33
C ASN A 557 -5.25 9.97 8.67
N VAL A 558 -4.17 10.70 8.34
CA VAL A 558 -4.16 12.05 7.79
C VAL A 558 -3.37 12.12 6.47
N PHE A 559 -3.27 11.00 5.77
CA PHE A 559 -2.53 10.93 4.53
C PHE A 559 -3.08 11.95 3.51
N GLY A 560 -2.21 12.73 2.88
CA GLY A 560 -2.63 13.77 1.92
C GLY A 560 -3.22 15.04 2.56
N CYS A 561 -3.27 15.16 3.90
CA CYS A 561 -3.60 16.41 4.58
C CYS A 561 -2.36 17.31 4.64
N MET A 562 -2.15 18.11 3.59
CA MET A 562 -0.91 18.88 3.39
C MET A 562 -0.64 19.98 4.42
N LYS A 563 -1.62 20.34 5.26
CA LYS A 563 -1.48 21.34 6.32
C LYS A 563 -1.07 20.73 7.67
N VAL A 564 -0.96 19.40 7.77
CA VAL A 564 -0.38 18.69 8.92
C VAL A 564 1.14 18.61 8.72
N LYS A 565 1.91 19.10 9.70
CA LYS A 565 3.38 19.18 9.61
C LYS A 565 4.03 18.23 10.61
N GLU A 566 5.27 17.80 10.33
CA GLU A 566 6.02 16.84 11.18
C GLU A 566 6.28 17.33 12.63
N GLY A 567 5.97 18.59 12.96
CA GLY A 567 6.19 19.16 14.27
C GLY A 567 4.89 19.40 15.03
N MET A 568 4.74 18.74 16.19
CA MET A 568 3.68 18.93 17.21
C MET A 568 2.50 17.96 17.15
N ILE A 569 2.77 16.66 17.36
CA ILE A 569 1.88 15.87 18.22
C ILE A 569 2.56 15.82 19.58
N THR A 570 2.44 16.89 20.37
CA THR A 570 2.86 16.85 21.77
C THR A 570 1.92 15.89 22.50
N GLU A 571 2.48 14.89 23.19
CA GLU A 571 1.73 14.05 24.13
C GLU A 571 0.86 14.96 25.01
N GLY A 572 -0.46 14.74 24.97
CA GLY A 572 -1.36 15.37 25.92
C GLY A 572 -0.88 14.98 27.31
N THR A 573 -0.32 15.95 28.03
CA THR A 573 0.05 15.80 29.43
C THR A 573 -1.23 15.93 30.23
N ASP A 574 -1.54 14.84 30.94
CA ASP A 574 -2.54 14.60 31.99
C ASP A 574 -3.69 15.60 32.20
#